data_AF-A0A0P9HKK0-F1
#
_entry.id   AF-A0A0P9HKK0-F1
#
_cell.length_a   1.000
_cell.length_b   1.000
_cell.length_c   1.000
_cell.angle_alpha   90.00
_cell.angle_beta   90.00
_cell.angle_gamma   90.00
#
_symmetry.space_group_name_H-M   'P 1'
#
loop_
_entity.id
_entity.type
_entity.pdbx_description
1 polymer ?
#
loop_
_entity_poly.entity_id
_entity_poly.type
_entity_poly.pdbx_seq_one_letter_code
_entity_poly.pdbx_strand_id
1 'polypeptide(L)' 'MLIHAQLEHRIRSCIDELNALVTSQGCLLTDPEVVHKSMELDELVLLAMRPPQPVGLKAV' A
#
# COMPACT_ATOMS: atom_id res chain seq x y z
N MET A 1 -8.21 5.77 16.04
CA MET A 1 -7.15 6.04 15.04
C MET A 1 -6.10 4.92 14.93
N LEU A 2 -6.37 3.69 15.39
CA LEU A 2 -5.41 2.56 15.25
C LEU A 2 -5.30 2.01 13.82
N ILE A 3 -6.38 2.07 13.05
CA ILE A 3 -6.45 1.54 11.67
C ILE A 3 -5.53 2.34 10.73
N HIS A 4 -5.50 3.67 10.87
CA HIS A 4 -4.60 4.52 10.08
C HIS A 4 -3.12 4.25 10.40
N ALA A 5 -2.76 4.07 11.67
CA ALA A 5 -1.38 3.78 12.06
C ALA A 5 -0.90 2.40 11.55
N GLN A 6 -1.76 1.39 11.59
CA GLN A 6 -1.44 0.07 11.03
C GLN A 6 -1.30 0.11 9.51
N LEU A 7 -2.18 0.86 8.82
CA LEU A 7 -2.11 1.02 7.37
C LEU A 7 -0.86 1.78 6.94
N GLU A 8 -0.52 2.87 7.64
CA GLU A 8 0.70 3.65 7.41
C GLU A 8 1.95 2.79 7.59
N HIS A 9 2.03 1.98 8.65
CA HIS A 9 3.14 1.06 8.83
C HIS A 9 3.24 0.06 7.67
N ARG A 10 2.12 -0.52 7.21
CA ARG A 10 2.14 -1.47 6.09
C ARG A 10 2.62 -0.81 4.81
N ILE A 11 2.17 0.41 4.52
CA ILE A 11 2.64 1.20 3.36
C ILE A 11 4.14 1.42 3.47
N ARG A 12 4.63 1.83 4.64
CA ARG A 12 6.06 2.07 4.89
C ARG A 12 6.90 0.81 4.65
N SER A 13 6.48 -0.32 5.21
CA SER A 13 7.17 -1.61 5.02
C SER A 13 7.22 -2.01 3.54
N CYS A 14 6.11 -1.84 2.83
CA CYS A 14 6.02 -2.17 1.41
C CYS A 14 6.97 -1.28 0.57
N ILE A 15 7.08 0.02 0.90
CA ILE A 15 8.04 0.94 0.28
C ILE A 15 9.49 0.50 0.55
N ASP A 16 9.82 0.16 1.80
CA ASP A 16 11.18 -0.24 2.18
C ASP A 16 11.59 -1.55 1.47
N GLU A 17 10.68 -2.50 1.34
CA GLU A 17 10.89 -3.77 0.63
C GLU A 17 11.06 -3.54 -0.89
N LEU A 18 10.24 -2.68 -1.48
CA LEU A 18 10.33 -2.33 -2.91
C LEU A 18 11.63 -1.59 -3.21
N ASN A 19 12.04 -0.69 -2.31
CA ASN A 19 13.34 -0.03 -2.37
C ASN A 19 14.47 -1.06 -2.28
N ALA A 20 14.41 -2.02 -1.36
CA ALA A 20 15.41 -3.08 -1.26
C ALA A 20 15.52 -3.92 -2.55
N LEU A 21 14.41 -4.25 -3.21
CA LEU A 21 14.44 -4.95 -4.50
C LEU A 21 15.16 -4.14 -5.58
N VAL A 22 14.84 -2.85 -5.70
CA VAL A 22 15.37 -2.01 -6.78
C VAL A 22 16.81 -1.55 -6.50
N THR A 23 17.11 -1.11 -5.27
CA THR A 23 18.43 -0.53 -4.93
C THR A 23 19.43 -1.56 -4.46
N SER A 24 19.00 -2.49 -3.59
CA SER A 24 19.93 -3.44 -2.97
C SER A 24 20.13 -4.68 -3.83
N GLN A 25 19.05 -5.18 -4.45
CA GLN A 25 19.11 -6.36 -5.32
C GLN A 25 19.31 -5.97 -6.80
N GLY A 26 19.10 -4.71 -7.17
CA GLY A 26 19.27 -4.24 -8.53
C GLY A 26 18.21 -4.75 -9.51
N CYS A 27 17.06 -5.19 -9.00
CA CYS A 27 15.96 -5.67 -9.84
C CYS A 27 15.41 -4.53 -10.70
N LEU A 28 15.08 -4.86 -11.95
CA LEU A 28 14.46 -3.91 -12.86
C LEU A 28 13.02 -3.62 -12.42
N LEU A 29 12.49 -2.46 -12.78
CA LEU A 29 11.10 -2.11 -12.49
C LEU A 29 10.08 -3.01 -13.22
N THR A 30 10.52 -3.70 -14.27
CA THR A 30 9.73 -4.69 -15.01
C THR A 30 9.86 -6.09 -14.44
N ASP A 31 10.71 -6.28 -13.43
CA ASP A 31 10.85 -7.56 -12.77
C ASP A 31 9.51 -7.96 -12.13
N PRO A 32 9.03 -9.20 -12.32
CA PRO A 32 7.74 -9.62 -11.80
C PRO A 32 7.56 -9.42 -10.30
N GLU A 33 8.64 -9.55 -9.52
CA GLU A 33 8.62 -9.39 -8.07
C GLU A 33 8.45 -7.92 -7.68
N VAL A 34 9.16 -7.02 -8.38
CA VAL A 34 9.02 -5.55 -8.20
C VAL A 34 7.63 -5.09 -8.62
N VAL A 35 7.10 -5.60 -9.74
CA VAL A 35 5.76 -5.28 -10.22
C VAL A 35 4.71 -5.76 -9.21
N HIS A 36 4.82 -6.99 -8.72
CA HIS A 36 3.89 -7.50 -7.72
C HIS A 36 3.87 -6.67 -6.45
N LYS A 37 5.05 -6.30 -5.91
CA LYS A 37 5.12 -5.40 -4.75
C LYS A 37 4.57 -4.01 -5.04
N SER A 38 4.80 -3.48 -6.24
CA SER A 38 4.24 -2.18 -6.65
C SER A 38 2.71 -2.21 -6.65
N MET A 39 2.11 -3.30 -7.12
CA MET A 39 0.65 -3.47 -7.09
C MET A 39 0.11 -3.56 -5.65
N GLU A 40 0.81 -4.27 -4.75
CA GLU A 40 0.42 -4.32 -3.33
C GLU A 40 0.45 -2.92 -2.69
N LEU A 41 1.48 -2.13 -2.99
CA LEU A 41 1.59 -0.75 -2.51
C LEU A 41 0.42 0.12 -3.01
N ASP A 42 0.07 0.01 -4.30
CA ASP A 42 -1.06 0.74 -4.87
C ASP A 42 -2.38 0.40 -4.17
N GLU A 43 -2.62 -0.89 -3.86
CA GLU A 43 -3.81 -1.31 -3.12
C GLU A 43 -3.86 -0.69 -1.71
N LEU A 44 -2.71 -0.66 -1.01
CA LEU A 44 -2.63 -0.05 0.33
C LEU A 44 -2.87 1.46 0.28
N VAL A 45 -2.35 2.14 -0.74
CA VAL A 45 -2.59 3.59 -0.96
C VAL A 45 -4.06 3.84 -1.27
N LEU A 46 -4.69 3.02 -2.12
CA LEU A 46 -6.12 3.12 -2.41
C LEU A 46 -6.98 2.92 -1.16
N LEU A 47 -6.59 2.01 -0.27
CA LEU A 47 -7.24 1.82 1.02
C LEU A 47 -7.09 3.04 1.94
N ALA A 48 -5.93 3.71 1.92
CA ALA A 48 -5.67 4.90 2.73
C ALA A 48 -6.42 6.13 2.22
N MET A 49 -6.58 6.24 0.90
CA MET A 49 -7.30 7.33 0.24
C MET A 49 -8.81 7.13 0.25
N ARG A 50 -9.30 5.92 0.57
CA ARG A 50 -10.73 5.65 0.64
C ARG A 50 -11.32 6.49 1.79
N PRO A 51 -12.26 7.41 1.50
CA PRO A 51 -12.89 8.19 2.56
C PRO A 51 -13.59 7.23 3.52
N PRO A 52 -13.63 7.55 4.84
CA PRO A 52 -14.43 6.77 5.78
C PRO A 52 -15.86 6.75 5.24
N GLN A 53 -16.37 5.55 4.90
CA GLN A 53 -17.76 5.42 4.51
C GLN A 53 -18.60 6.02 5.65
N PRO A 54 -19.58 6.88 5.37
CA PRO A 54 -20.51 7.30 6.40
C PRO A 54 -21.27 6.06 6.88
N VAL A 55 -20.88 5.55 8.05
CA VAL A 55 -21.62 4.55 8.80
C VAL A 55 -22.89 5.26 9.27
N GLY A 56 -23.89 5.38 8.40
CA GLY A 56 -25.05 6.22 8.72
C GLY A 56 -26.06 6.55 7.62
N LEU A 57 -26.05 5.90 6.45
CA LEU A 57 -27.20 5.98 5.54
C LEU A 57 -27.90 4.62 5.44
N LYS A 58 -28.54 4.22 6.55
CA LYS A 58 -29.87 3.63 6.47
C LYS A 58 -30.87 4.80 6.44
N ALA A 59 -31.43 5.10 5.28
CA ALA A 59 -32.65 5.91 5.03
C ALA A 59 -32.67 6.22 3.52
N VAL A 60 -33.69 5.93 2.72
CA VAL A 60 -35.08 5.46 2.86
C VAL A 60 -35.36 4.59 1.64
#